data_AF-A0A7S2HGS7-F1
#
_entry.id   AF-A0A7S2HGS7-F1
#
_cell.length_a   1.000
_cell.length_b   1.000
_cell.length_c   1.000
_cell.angle_alpha   90.00
_cell.angle_beta   90.00
_cell.angle_gamma   90.00
#
_symmetry.space_group_name_H-M   'P 1'
#
loop_
_entity.id
_entity.type
_entity.pdbx_description
1 polymer ?
#
loop_
_entity_poly.entity_id
_entity_poly.type
_entity_poly.pdbx_seq_one_letter_code
_entity_poly.pdbx_strand_id
1 'polypeptide(L)'
;MMWQVLGRLDLAPRTYAQAADIFDVVCLKSSLASEAAQLPATCVAICRLLKKCDCGPLSAAERLQCREAFTSFTDILSQLGLLPNTRGPQAPRPTSAEADAELAARERSLLEDLGWRIDMRSAEDWLTAYGLRLDIATAGMFRDSLVWALKHSTSCAKGARQQATVLELPPRLLATGYLCHGLVCARMLSYDRLCPEASVDATVWKRLYAGSQPGGVLPECSLRVETQDALLEQLCLATCSDMEAFKLATLSVLEGGALGHGAAPGAPIGA
;
A
#
# COMPACT_ATOMS: atom_id res chain seq x y z
N MET A 1 -4.97 18.47 4.44
CA MET A 1 -4.99 19.13 5.76
C MET A 1 -4.29 18.29 6.82
N MET A 2 -4.71 17.04 7.10
CA MET A 2 -4.03 16.14 8.04
C MET A 2 -2.50 16.09 7.82
N TRP A 3 -2.08 15.86 6.58
CA TRP A 3 -0.66 15.80 6.20
C TRP A 3 0.12 17.10 6.38
N GLN A 4 -0.53 18.27 6.36
CA GLN A 4 0.16 19.55 6.59
C GLN A 4 0.51 19.73 8.07
N VAL A 5 -0.34 19.25 8.98
CA VAL A 5 -0.07 19.29 10.42
C VAL A 5 0.93 18.22 10.81
N LEU A 6 0.78 17.01 10.26
CA LEU A 6 1.71 15.90 10.50
C LEU A 6 3.08 16.11 9.85
N GLY A 7 3.17 16.95 8.82
CA GLY A 7 4.42 17.38 8.18
C GLY A 7 5.45 17.96 9.16
N ARG A 8 4.99 18.45 10.33
CA ARG A 8 5.85 19.00 11.40
C ARG A 8 6.53 17.95 12.25
N LEU A 9 6.14 16.67 12.13
CA LEU A 9 6.70 15.59 12.94
C LEU A 9 7.98 15.00 12.34
N ASP A 10 8.49 15.54 11.24
CA ASP A 10 9.75 15.13 10.60
C ASP A 10 9.82 13.60 10.37
N LEU A 11 8.75 13.04 9.82
CA LEU A 11 8.72 11.63 9.44
C LEU A 11 9.49 11.41 8.14
N ALA A 12 10.15 10.26 8.00
CA ALA A 12 10.72 9.88 6.72
C ALA A 12 9.60 9.68 5.67
N PRO A 13 9.87 9.92 4.36
CA PRO A 13 8.87 9.75 3.31
C PRO A 13 8.14 8.40 3.31
N ARG A 14 8.86 7.31 3.61
CA ARG A 14 8.28 5.96 3.70
C ARG A 14 7.29 5.83 4.87
N THR A 15 7.59 6.49 5.98
CA THR A 15 6.77 6.47 7.20
C THR A 15 5.43 7.18 7.00
N TYR A 16 5.34 8.19 6.12
CA TYR A 16 4.06 8.82 5.78
C TYR A 16 3.10 7.87 5.07
N ALA A 17 3.61 7.10 4.13
CA ALA A 17 2.85 6.06 3.46
C ALA A 17 2.30 5.07 4.50
N GLN A 18 3.16 4.50 5.34
CA GLN A 18 2.74 3.56 6.38
C GLN A 18 1.73 4.17 7.36
N ALA A 19 1.88 5.45 7.71
CA ALA A 19 0.90 6.17 8.53
C ALA A 19 -0.47 6.26 7.87
N ALA A 20 -0.52 6.47 6.55
CA ALA A 20 -1.76 6.50 5.78
C ALA A 20 -2.43 5.13 5.80
N ASP A 21 -1.67 4.06 5.57
CA ASP A 21 -2.22 2.70 5.56
C ASP A 21 -2.80 2.31 6.92
N ILE A 22 -2.09 2.63 8.01
CA ILE A 22 -2.58 2.38 9.37
C ILE A 22 -3.85 3.19 9.62
N PHE A 23 -3.87 4.46 9.22
CA PHE A 23 -5.04 5.32 9.40
C PHE A 23 -6.25 4.79 8.64
N ASP A 24 -6.08 4.36 7.39
CA ASP A 24 -7.15 3.79 6.57
C ASP A 24 -7.71 2.51 7.20
N VAL A 25 -6.85 1.62 7.71
CA VAL A 25 -7.28 0.41 8.44
C VAL A 25 -8.07 0.74 9.69
N VAL A 26 -7.66 1.78 10.44
CA VAL A 26 -8.40 2.25 11.61
C VAL A 26 -9.76 2.79 11.18
N CYS A 27 -9.82 3.64 10.16
CA CYS A 27 -11.07 4.18 9.62
C CYS A 27 -12.04 3.11 9.11
N LEU A 28 -11.53 1.98 8.59
CA LEU A 28 -12.36 0.85 8.15
C LEU A 28 -12.94 0.04 9.32
N LYS A 29 -12.21 -0.07 10.44
CA LYS A 29 -12.65 -0.79 11.64
C LYS A 29 -13.57 0.04 12.52
N SER A 30 -13.36 1.35 12.51
CA SER A 30 -14.07 2.31 13.35
C SER A 30 -15.31 2.86 12.68
N SER A 31 -16.40 3.04 13.44
CA SER A 31 -17.55 3.80 12.95
C SER A 31 -17.19 5.29 12.89
N LEU A 32 -16.88 5.78 11.70
CA LEU A 32 -16.44 7.17 11.43
C LEU A 32 -17.30 8.25 12.10
N ALA A 33 -18.60 7.99 12.28
CA ALA A 33 -19.54 8.95 12.87
C ALA A 33 -19.29 9.21 14.37
N SER A 34 -18.75 8.24 15.12
CA SER A 34 -18.46 8.39 16.55
C SER A 34 -17.05 8.90 16.85
N GLU A 35 -16.18 8.97 15.83
CA GLU A 35 -14.73 9.10 16.04
C GLU A 35 -14.10 10.40 15.52
N ALA A 36 -14.87 11.32 14.94
CA ALA A 36 -14.33 12.61 14.48
C ALA A 36 -13.56 13.35 15.60
N ALA A 37 -14.02 13.23 16.85
CA ALA A 37 -13.37 13.76 18.05
C ALA A 37 -12.00 13.15 18.36
N GLN A 38 -11.77 11.90 17.95
CA GLN A 38 -10.54 11.16 18.21
C GLN A 38 -9.54 11.27 17.07
N LEU A 39 -9.91 11.87 15.93
CA LEU A 39 -9.03 11.98 14.76
C LEU A 39 -7.67 12.63 15.09
N PRO A 40 -7.59 13.78 15.80
CA PRO A 40 -6.29 14.36 16.15
C PRO A 40 -5.41 13.42 16.97
N ALA A 41 -5.99 12.79 18.00
CA ALA A 41 -5.27 11.85 18.86
C ALA A 41 -4.80 10.62 18.07
N THR A 42 -5.66 10.12 17.17
CA THR A 42 -5.38 8.96 16.31
C THR A 42 -4.21 9.23 15.39
N CYS A 43 -4.26 10.31 14.61
CA CYS A 43 -3.20 10.66 13.67
C CYS A 43 -1.85 10.86 14.37
N VAL A 44 -1.83 11.59 15.49
CA VAL A 44 -0.59 11.83 16.24
C VAL A 44 -0.08 10.53 16.91
N ALA A 45 -0.98 9.68 17.43
CA ALA A 45 -0.61 8.39 18.00
C ALA A 45 0.01 7.46 16.95
N ILE A 46 -0.53 7.39 15.73
CA ILE A 46 0.06 6.63 14.62
C ILE A 46 1.50 7.12 14.35
N CYS A 47 1.71 8.44 14.24
CA CYS A 47 3.04 8.99 14.01
C CYS A 47 4.02 8.68 15.16
N ARG A 48 3.55 8.72 16.41
CA ARG A 48 4.36 8.35 17.58
C ARG A 48 4.73 6.86 17.56
N LEU A 49 3.80 5.98 17.21
CA LEU A 49 4.05 4.53 17.09
C LEU A 49 5.12 4.26 16.04
N LEU A 50 4.99 4.86 14.85
CA LEU A 50 5.94 4.68 13.77
C LEU A 50 7.33 5.21 14.12
N LYS A 51 7.42 6.41 14.72
CA LYS A 51 8.70 6.91 15.25
C LYS A 51 9.31 5.98 16.28
N LYS A 52 8.49 5.38 17.15
CA LYS A 52 8.98 4.42 18.15
C LYS A 52 9.52 3.14 17.53
N CYS A 53 8.90 2.68 16.45
CA CYS A 53 9.38 1.54 15.68
C CYS A 53 10.73 1.81 15.00
N ASP A 54 10.90 3.01 14.43
CA ASP A 54 12.10 3.37 13.66
C ASP A 54 13.28 3.80 14.55
N CYS A 55 13.02 4.58 15.60
CA CYS A 55 14.05 5.29 16.39
C CYS A 55 14.09 4.88 17.87
N GLY A 56 13.19 4.03 18.35
CA GLY A 56 13.05 3.71 19.77
C GLY A 56 12.29 4.78 20.57
N PRO A 57 12.49 4.89 21.89
CA PRO A 57 11.73 5.81 22.74
C PRO A 57 11.85 7.28 22.30
N LEU A 58 10.73 8.00 22.25
CA LEU A 58 10.69 9.41 21.87
C LEU A 58 11.47 10.30 22.84
N SER A 59 12.27 11.21 22.30
CA SER A 59 12.95 12.26 23.07
C SER A 59 11.95 13.24 23.69
N ALA A 60 12.42 14.08 24.62
CA ALA A 60 11.57 15.12 25.22
C ALA A 60 11.10 16.16 24.18
N ALA A 61 11.96 16.50 23.23
CA ALA A 61 11.65 17.43 22.13
C ALA A 61 10.57 16.86 21.20
N GLU A 62 10.68 15.58 20.82
CA GLU A 62 9.67 14.94 19.96
C GLU A 62 8.32 14.79 20.67
N ARG A 63 8.31 14.47 21.96
CA ARG A 63 7.07 14.47 22.75
C ARG A 63 6.40 15.85 22.75
N LEU A 64 7.18 16.92 22.88
CA LEU A 64 6.66 18.28 22.76
C LEU A 64 6.06 18.56 21.38
N GLN A 65 6.76 18.20 20.30
CA GLN A 65 6.26 18.35 18.92
C GLN A 65 4.96 17.58 18.69
N CYS A 66 4.85 16.34 19.20
CA CYS A 66 3.61 15.56 19.10
C CYS A 66 2.45 16.23 19.83
N ARG A 67 2.68 16.80 21.03
CA ARG A 67 1.65 17.55 21.76
C ARG A 67 1.21 18.78 21.00
N GLU A 68 2.16 19.55 20.47
CA GLU A 68 1.85 20.73 19.66
C GLU A 68 1.05 20.38 18.40
N ALA A 69 1.41 19.29 17.71
CA ALA A 69 0.67 18.78 16.57
C ALA A 69 -0.76 18.35 16.95
N PHE A 70 -0.91 17.67 18.09
CA PHE A 70 -2.22 17.25 18.62
C PHE A 70 -3.11 18.46 18.92
N THR A 71 -2.62 19.44 19.67
CA THR A 71 -3.36 20.67 19.98
C THR A 71 -3.68 21.47 18.72
N SER A 72 -2.69 21.66 17.84
CA SER A 72 -2.89 22.40 16.59
C SER A 72 -3.93 21.73 15.69
N PHE A 73 -3.94 20.40 15.58
CA PHE A 73 -4.91 19.70 14.76
C PHE A 73 -6.31 19.76 15.36
N THR A 74 -6.41 19.64 16.69
CA THR A 74 -7.68 19.80 17.43
C THR A 74 -8.26 21.19 17.21
N ASP A 75 -7.45 22.24 17.39
CA ASP A 75 -7.86 23.63 17.19
C ASP A 75 -8.38 23.87 15.75
N ILE A 76 -7.72 23.29 14.74
CA ILE A 76 -8.16 23.37 13.34
C ILE A 76 -9.52 22.68 13.13
N LEU A 77 -9.71 21.45 13.63
CA LEU A 77 -10.99 20.75 13.45
C LEU A 77 -12.13 21.44 14.22
N SER A 78 -11.83 22.04 15.38
CA SER A 78 -12.79 22.87 16.12
C SER A 78 -13.18 24.13 15.34
N GLN A 79 -12.21 24.85 14.75
CA GLN A 79 -12.49 26.03 13.93
C GLN A 79 -13.34 25.72 12.70
N LEU A 80 -13.21 24.51 12.15
CA LEU A 80 -14.02 24.03 11.03
C LEU A 80 -15.40 23.51 11.45
N GLY A 81 -15.72 23.49 12.74
CA GLY A 81 -16.99 22.96 13.25
C GLY A 81 -17.13 21.44 13.11
N LEU A 82 -16.03 20.72 12.86
CA LEU A 82 -16.01 19.26 12.72
C LEU A 82 -15.93 18.53 14.06
N LEU A 83 -15.53 19.24 15.11
CA LEU A 83 -15.59 18.77 16.47
C LEU A 83 -16.85 19.33 17.15
N PRO A 84 -17.69 18.50 17.77
CA PRO A 84 -18.75 19.02 18.60
C PRO A 84 -18.11 19.89 19.69
N ASN A 85 -18.66 21.09 19.92
CA ASN A 85 -18.27 22.03 20.99
C ASN A 85 -18.60 21.47 22.38
N THR A 86 -18.15 20.24 22.65
CA THR A 86 -18.23 19.56 23.94
C THR A 86 -17.41 20.30 24.98
N ARG A 87 -16.33 20.93 24.54
CA ARG A 87 -15.56 21.91 25.28
C ARG A 87 -16.11 23.29 24.94
N GLY A 88 -16.92 23.85 25.84
CA GLY A 88 -17.37 25.24 25.70
C GLY A 88 -16.17 26.19 25.52
N PRO A 89 -16.40 27.45 25.10
CA PRO A 89 -15.35 28.43 24.79
C PRO A 89 -14.37 28.74 25.95
N GLN A 90 -14.62 28.21 27.15
CA GLN A 90 -13.79 28.36 28.34
C GLN A 90 -13.16 27.05 28.86
N ALA A 91 -13.31 25.93 28.16
CA ALA A 91 -12.66 24.70 28.62
C ALA A 91 -11.14 24.89 28.63
N PRO A 92 -10.46 24.65 29.76
CA PRO A 92 -9.01 24.79 29.83
C PRO A 92 -8.35 23.85 28.83
N ARG A 93 -7.29 24.35 28.17
CA ARG A 93 -6.46 23.50 27.31
C ARG A 93 -5.90 22.34 28.15
N PRO A 94 -5.85 21.11 27.59
CA PRO A 94 -5.30 19.97 28.30
C PRO A 94 -3.86 20.27 28.72
N THR A 95 -3.52 19.91 29.95
CA THR A 95 -2.15 20.00 30.45
C THR A 95 -1.24 19.07 29.64
N SER A 96 0.08 19.32 29.69
CA SER A 96 1.05 18.47 28.99
C SER A 96 0.95 17.00 29.40
N ALA A 97 0.70 16.74 30.70
CA ALA A 97 0.52 15.40 31.24
C ALA A 97 -0.76 14.72 30.75
N GLU A 98 -1.87 15.45 30.68
CA GLU A 98 -3.15 14.94 30.16
C GLU A 98 -3.04 14.60 28.67
N ALA A 99 -2.45 15.49 27.87
CA ALA A 99 -2.22 15.24 26.44
C ALA A 99 -1.33 14.01 26.21
N ASP A 100 -0.26 13.86 27.00
CA ASP A 100 0.62 12.69 26.90
C ASP A 100 -0.10 11.38 27.28
N ALA A 101 -0.92 11.42 28.34
CA ALA A 101 -1.72 10.28 28.79
C ALA A 101 -2.79 9.88 27.75
N GLU A 102 -3.48 10.87 27.17
CA GLU A 102 -4.47 10.65 26.11
C GLU A 102 -3.83 10.02 24.86
N LEU A 103 -2.71 10.57 24.41
CA LEU A 103 -1.97 10.00 23.28
C LEU A 103 -1.44 8.60 23.59
N ALA A 104 -0.94 8.34 24.81
CA ALA A 104 -0.49 7.00 25.19
C ALA A 104 -1.65 5.98 25.28
N ALA A 105 -2.82 6.40 25.76
CA ALA A 105 -4.01 5.58 25.76
C ALA A 105 -4.46 5.26 24.32
N ARG A 106 -4.42 6.26 23.42
CA ARG A 106 -4.76 6.05 22.00
C ARG A 106 -3.74 5.17 21.28
N GLU A 107 -2.45 5.30 21.56
CA GLU A 107 -1.42 4.38 21.06
C GLU A 107 -1.74 2.93 21.44
N ARG A 108 -2.10 2.67 22.70
CA ARG A 108 -2.44 1.33 23.16
C ARG A 108 -3.69 0.78 22.45
N SER A 109 -4.76 1.56 22.40
CA SER A 109 -5.99 1.20 21.68
C SER A 109 -5.67 0.83 20.23
N LEU A 110 -4.89 1.67 19.53
CA LEU A 110 -4.47 1.40 18.16
C LEU A 110 -3.68 0.10 18.03
N LEU A 111 -2.77 -0.20 18.96
CA LEU A 111 -2.03 -1.45 18.94
C LEU A 111 -2.94 -2.66 19.15
N GLU A 112 -3.91 -2.57 20.04
CA GLU A 112 -4.92 -3.61 20.25
C GLU A 112 -5.77 -3.82 18.99
N ASP A 113 -6.25 -2.73 18.39
CA ASP A 113 -7.05 -2.76 17.15
C ASP A 113 -6.27 -3.34 15.97
N LEU A 114 -4.97 -3.05 15.88
CA LEU A 114 -4.07 -3.56 14.85
C LEU A 114 -3.52 -4.97 15.16
N GLY A 115 -3.88 -5.56 16.31
CA GLY A 115 -3.34 -6.86 16.75
C GLY A 115 -1.82 -6.84 16.90
N TRP A 116 -1.27 -5.70 17.35
CA TRP A 116 0.15 -5.42 17.55
C TRP A 116 1.01 -5.46 16.27
N ARG A 117 0.37 -5.30 15.09
CA ARG A 117 1.05 -5.30 13.79
C ARG A 117 1.18 -3.88 13.25
N ILE A 118 2.32 -3.24 13.52
CA ILE A 118 2.62 -1.88 13.04
C ILE A 118 3.35 -1.92 11.69
N ASP A 119 4.19 -2.94 11.45
CA ASP A 119 4.87 -3.17 10.17
C ASP A 119 3.88 -3.67 9.11
N MET A 120 3.17 -2.72 8.51
CA MET A 120 2.27 -2.94 7.39
C MET A 120 3.09 -2.86 6.11
N ARG A 121 3.70 -3.98 5.73
CA ARG A 121 4.45 -4.08 4.47
C ARG A 121 3.54 -3.75 3.30
N SER A 122 3.94 -2.75 2.52
CA SER A 122 3.17 -2.31 1.36
C SER A 122 3.33 -3.27 0.18
N ALA A 123 2.54 -3.10 -0.87
CA ALA A 123 2.67 -3.92 -2.07
C ALA A 123 4.05 -3.72 -2.73
N GLU A 124 4.62 -2.51 -2.66
CA GLU A 124 5.96 -2.18 -3.16
C GLU A 124 7.07 -2.90 -2.38
N ASP A 125 6.94 -3.02 -1.06
CA ASP A 125 7.88 -3.78 -0.23
C ASP A 125 7.88 -5.27 -0.63
N TRP A 126 6.68 -5.82 -0.86
CA TRP A 126 6.52 -7.20 -1.34
C TRP A 126 7.06 -7.39 -2.76
N LEU A 127 6.77 -6.47 -3.69
CA LEU A 127 7.32 -6.49 -5.05
C LEU A 127 8.84 -6.50 -5.04
N THR A 128 9.45 -5.65 -4.22
CA THR A 128 10.92 -5.61 -4.05
C THR A 128 11.46 -6.94 -3.54
N ALA A 129 10.83 -7.51 -2.51
CA ALA A 129 11.24 -8.80 -1.95
C ALA A 129 11.07 -9.95 -2.97
N TYR A 130 9.95 -10.00 -3.69
CA TYR A 130 9.70 -11.02 -4.72
C TYR A 130 10.68 -10.89 -5.88
N GLY A 131 10.93 -9.66 -6.35
CA GLY A 131 11.91 -9.37 -7.38
C GLY A 131 13.31 -9.86 -7.03
N LEU A 132 13.79 -9.53 -5.82
CA LEU A 132 15.09 -9.99 -5.36
C LEU A 132 15.17 -11.53 -5.29
N ARG A 133 14.13 -12.17 -4.73
CA ARG A 133 14.09 -13.64 -4.62
C ARG A 133 14.04 -14.31 -5.99
N LEU A 134 13.30 -13.75 -6.93
CA LEU A 134 13.20 -14.28 -8.29
C LEU A 134 14.49 -14.09 -9.09
N ASP A 135 15.19 -12.95 -8.94
CA ASP A 135 16.52 -12.73 -9.54
C ASP A 135 17.51 -13.78 -9.02
N ILE A 136 17.52 -14.03 -7.71
CA ILE A 136 18.35 -15.07 -7.10
C ILE A 136 17.97 -16.47 -7.62
N ALA A 137 16.68 -16.81 -7.61
CA ALA A 137 16.16 -18.12 -8.02
C ALA A 137 16.45 -18.42 -9.51
N THR A 138 16.54 -17.38 -10.34
CA THR A 138 16.85 -17.49 -11.77
C THR A 138 18.32 -17.23 -12.09
N ALA A 139 19.18 -17.11 -11.07
CA ALA A 139 20.61 -16.78 -11.19
C ALA A 139 20.87 -15.53 -12.07
N GLY A 140 19.96 -14.55 -12.02
CA GLY A 140 20.03 -13.32 -12.81
C GLY A 140 19.71 -13.46 -14.29
N MET A 141 19.21 -14.62 -14.75
CA MET A 141 18.91 -14.88 -16.17
C MET A 141 17.96 -13.85 -16.79
N PHE A 142 17.02 -13.32 -16.01
CA PHE A 142 16.01 -12.36 -16.47
C PHE A 142 16.17 -10.95 -15.88
N ARG A 143 17.36 -10.61 -15.38
CA ARG A 143 17.56 -9.40 -14.57
C ARG A 143 16.99 -8.13 -15.20
N ASP A 144 17.32 -7.86 -16.47
CA ASP A 144 16.90 -6.62 -17.13
C ASP A 144 15.37 -6.55 -17.32
N SER A 145 14.78 -7.64 -17.79
CA SER A 145 13.32 -7.76 -17.94
C SER A 145 12.60 -7.67 -16.59
N LEU A 146 13.17 -8.25 -15.53
CA LEU A 146 12.62 -8.22 -14.19
C LEU A 146 12.71 -6.82 -13.57
N VAL A 147 13.82 -6.11 -13.75
CA VAL A 147 13.96 -4.70 -13.32
C VAL A 147 12.90 -3.83 -14.00
N TRP A 148 12.69 -4.02 -15.31
CA TRP A 148 11.65 -3.32 -16.04
C TRP A 148 10.25 -3.68 -15.52
N ALA A 149 9.96 -4.97 -15.35
CA ALA A 149 8.67 -5.46 -14.85
C ALA A 149 8.37 -4.89 -13.46
N LEU A 150 9.33 -4.96 -12.53
CA LEU A 150 9.17 -4.44 -11.17
C LEU A 150 8.97 -2.94 -11.13
N LYS A 151 9.66 -2.18 -12.00
CA LYS A 151 9.45 -0.74 -12.12
C LYS A 151 8.02 -0.44 -12.57
N HIS A 152 7.53 -1.17 -13.58
CA HIS A 152 6.15 -1.05 -14.05
C HIS A 152 5.14 -1.43 -12.95
N SER A 153 5.26 -2.64 -12.37
CA SER A 153 4.42 -3.15 -11.27
C SER A 153 4.36 -2.20 -10.08
N THR A 154 5.51 -1.62 -9.69
CA THR A 154 5.59 -0.65 -8.58
C THR A 154 4.85 0.64 -8.92
N SER A 155 4.94 1.12 -10.17
CA SER A 155 4.19 2.29 -10.62
C SER A 155 2.68 2.03 -10.57
N CYS A 156 2.24 0.86 -11.04
CA CYS A 156 0.84 0.45 -10.97
C CYS A 156 0.35 0.33 -9.53
N ALA A 157 1.11 -0.32 -8.65
CA ALA A 157 0.77 -0.45 -7.22
C ALA A 157 0.63 0.92 -6.53
N LYS A 158 1.49 1.89 -6.86
CA LYS A 158 1.38 3.26 -6.35
C LYS A 158 0.12 3.97 -6.82
N GLY A 159 -0.25 3.80 -8.10
CA GLY A 159 -1.49 4.34 -8.65
C GLY A 159 -2.72 3.70 -7.99
N ALA A 160 -2.69 2.38 -7.81
CA ALA A 160 -3.73 1.59 -7.16
C ALA A 160 -4.04 2.08 -5.75
N ARG A 161 -2.99 2.35 -4.97
CA ARG A 161 -3.11 2.81 -3.58
C ARG A 161 -3.88 4.13 -3.44
N GLN A 162 -3.97 4.93 -4.49
CA GLN A 162 -4.77 6.16 -4.49
C GLN A 162 -6.28 5.90 -4.68
N GLN A 163 -6.68 4.65 -4.92
CA GLN A 163 -8.07 4.23 -5.12
C GLN A 163 -8.61 3.53 -3.88
N ALA A 164 -9.80 3.93 -3.41
CA ALA A 164 -10.41 3.44 -2.16
C ALA A 164 -10.71 1.92 -2.17
N THR A 165 -10.98 1.34 -3.34
CA THR A 165 -11.28 -0.10 -3.51
C THR A 165 -10.07 -0.99 -3.25
N VAL A 166 -8.86 -0.46 -3.37
CA VAL A 166 -7.62 -1.23 -3.24
C VAL A 166 -7.27 -1.50 -1.76
N LEU A 167 -7.87 -0.76 -0.83
CA LEU A 167 -7.74 -0.98 0.61
C LEU A 167 -8.36 -2.31 1.08
N GLU A 168 -9.22 -2.92 0.25
CA GLU A 168 -9.85 -4.21 0.57
C GLU A 168 -8.91 -5.40 0.32
N LEU A 169 -7.89 -5.23 -0.52
CA LEU A 169 -6.99 -6.33 -0.89
C LEU A 169 -5.73 -6.34 -0.02
N PRO A 170 -5.31 -7.51 0.50
CA PRO A 170 -4.04 -7.61 1.23
C PRO A 170 -2.86 -7.13 0.36
N PRO A 171 -1.91 -6.33 0.89
CA PRO A 171 -0.77 -5.82 0.13
C PRO A 171 0.04 -6.91 -0.58
N ARG A 172 0.14 -8.09 0.04
CA ARG A 172 0.80 -9.25 -0.53
C ARG A 172 0.09 -9.77 -1.79
N LEU A 173 -1.24 -9.79 -1.79
CA LEU A 173 -2.05 -10.21 -2.94
C LEU A 173 -1.89 -9.20 -4.08
N LEU A 174 -1.98 -7.90 -3.78
CA LEU A 174 -1.76 -6.82 -4.76
C LEU A 174 -0.37 -6.94 -5.41
N ALA A 175 0.68 -7.09 -4.59
CA ALA A 175 2.04 -7.28 -5.08
C ALA A 175 2.16 -8.49 -6.01
N THR A 176 1.55 -9.62 -5.64
CA THR A 176 1.50 -10.83 -6.47
C THR A 176 0.81 -10.55 -7.81
N GLY A 177 -0.37 -9.93 -7.81
CA GLY A 177 -1.10 -9.61 -9.04
C GLY A 177 -0.34 -8.64 -9.95
N TYR A 178 0.23 -7.56 -9.38
CA TYR A 178 1.05 -6.62 -10.14
C TYR A 178 2.34 -7.23 -10.66
N LEU A 179 2.98 -8.15 -9.92
CA LEU A 179 4.15 -8.86 -10.38
C LEU A 179 3.81 -9.72 -11.62
N CYS A 180 2.75 -10.53 -11.52
CA CYS A 180 2.30 -11.37 -12.62
C CYS A 180 1.94 -10.53 -13.86
N HIS A 181 1.19 -9.45 -13.66
CA HIS A 181 0.88 -8.48 -14.71
C HIS A 181 2.14 -7.86 -15.33
N GLY A 182 3.10 -7.43 -14.50
CA GLY A 182 4.37 -6.87 -14.97
C GLY A 182 5.20 -7.85 -15.78
N LEU A 183 5.21 -9.14 -15.41
CA LEU A 183 5.88 -10.20 -16.17
C LEU A 183 5.22 -10.44 -17.54
N VAL A 184 3.89 -10.31 -17.64
CA VAL A 184 3.18 -10.34 -18.93
C VAL A 184 3.55 -9.12 -19.78
N CYS A 185 3.53 -7.92 -19.20
CA CYS A 185 3.94 -6.69 -19.89
C CYS A 185 5.40 -6.76 -20.36
N ALA A 186 6.27 -7.41 -19.59
CA ALA A 186 7.67 -7.67 -19.95
C ALA A 186 7.84 -8.82 -20.96
N ARG A 187 6.74 -9.39 -21.46
CA ARG A 187 6.69 -10.51 -22.42
C ARG A 187 7.35 -11.79 -21.89
N MET A 188 7.52 -11.91 -20.58
CA MET A 188 8.13 -13.09 -19.93
C MET A 188 7.11 -14.19 -19.64
N LEU A 189 5.84 -13.83 -19.49
CA LEU A 189 4.74 -14.76 -19.32
C LEU A 189 3.64 -14.43 -20.31
N SER A 190 2.94 -15.44 -20.78
CA SER A 190 1.71 -15.23 -21.54
C SER A 190 0.51 -15.03 -20.60
N TYR A 191 -0.41 -14.13 -20.96
CA TYR A 191 -1.53 -13.75 -20.10
C TYR A 191 -2.56 -14.89 -19.92
N ASP A 192 -2.66 -15.80 -20.89
CA ASP A 192 -3.50 -17.00 -20.84
C ASP A 192 -3.11 -17.95 -19.69
N ARG A 193 -1.80 -18.06 -19.39
CA ARG A 193 -1.27 -18.85 -18.26
C ARG A 193 -1.78 -18.38 -16.90
N LEU A 194 -2.23 -17.12 -16.82
CA LEU A 194 -2.76 -16.50 -15.60
C LEU A 194 -4.29 -16.49 -15.55
N CYS A 195 -4.98 -17.09 -16.52
CA CYS A 195 -6.44 -17.14 -16.55
C CYS A 195 -6.99 -18.05 -15.45
N PRO A 196 -7.88 -17.55 -14.55
CA PRO A 196 -8.61 -18.40 -13.61
C PRO A 196 -9.79 -19.06 -14.32
N GLU A 197 -9.51 -20.13 -15.08
CA GLU A 197 -10.48 -20.84 -15.93
C GLU A 197 -11.74 -21.30 -15.19
N ALA A 198 -11.64 -21.54 -13.88
CA ALA A 198 -12.77 -21.95 -13.05
C ALA A 198 -13.81 -20.83 -12.83
N SER A 199 -13.41 -19.55 -12.94
CA SER A 199 -14.26 -18.41 -12.58
C SER A 199 -14.46 -17.38 -13.69
N VAL A 200 -13.60 -17.36 -14.72
CA VAL A 200 -13.64 -16.33 -15.77
C VAL A 200 -13.52 -16.95 -17.16
N ASP A 201 -14.45 -16.58 -18.04
CA ASP A 201 -14.40 -16.97 -19.45
C ASP A 201 -13.19 -16.35 -20.18
N ALA A 202 -12.59 -17.11 -21.10
CA ALA A 202 -11.39 -16.68 -21.84
C ALA A 202 -11.59 -15.37 -22.62
N THR A 203 -12.80 -15.11 -23.13
CA THR A 203 -13.12 -13.86 -23.84
C THR A 203 -13.18 -12.67 -22.89
N VAL A 204 -13.76 -12.87 -21.71
CA VAL A 204 -13.80 -11.86 -20.64
C VAL A 204 -12.38 -11.56 -20.15
N TRP A 205 -11.60 -12.60 -19.88
CA TRP A 205 -10.21 -12.49 -19.47
C TRP A 205 -9.36 -11.70 -20.47
N LYS A 206 -9.45 -12.06 -21.75
CA LYS A 206 -8.78 -11.35 -22.84
C LYS A 206 -9.16 -9.87 -22.88
N ARG A 207 -10.44 -9.54 -22.65
CA ARG A 207 -10.93 -8.16 -22.63
C ARG A 207 -10.40 -7.38 -21.43
N LEU A 208 -10.40 -7.97 -20.23
CA LEU A 208 -9.84 -7.36 -19.02
C LEU A 208 -8.36 -7.04 -19.22
N TYR A 209 -7.60 -8.01 -19.73
CA TYR A 209 -6.19 -7.81 -20.05
C TYR A 209 -5.99 -6.75 -21.13
N ALA A 210 -6.72 -6.80 -22.23
CA ALA A 210 -6.61 -5.78 -23.28
C ALA A 210 -6.89 -4.37 -22.71
N GLY A 211 -7.92 -4.22 -21.87
CA GLY A 211 -8.25 -2.95 -21.22
C GLY A 211 -7.14 -2.41 -20.31
N SER A 212 -6.28 -3.28 -19.78
CA SER A 212 -5.11 -2.88 -18.98
C SER A 212 -3.92 -2.38 -19.81
N GLN A 213 -3.87 -2.69 -21.10
CA GLN A 213 -2.72 -2.39 -21.95
C GLN A 213 -2.87 -1.04 -22.66
N PRO A 214 -1.78 -0.29 -22.85
CA PRO A 214 -1.78 0.88 -23.72
C PRO A 214 -2.25 0.51 -25.13
N GLY A 215 -3.38 1.08 -25.57
CA GLY A 215 -3.93 0.84 -26.91
C GLY A 215 -4.64 -0.50 -27.11
N GLY A 216 -4.89 -1.27 -26.04
CA GLY A 216 -5.68 -2.51 -26.14
C GLY A 216 -4.95 -3.70 -26.77
N VAL A 217 -3.65 -3.57 -27.07
CA VAL A 217 -2.86 -4.62 -27.72
C VAL A 217 -2.26 -5.54 -26.65
N LEU A 218 -2.46 -6.84 -26.82
CA LEU A 218 -1.94 -7.84 -25.89
C LEU A 218 -0.46 -8.14 -26.18
N PRO A 219 0.43 -8.10 -25.17
CA PRO A 219 1.82 -8.51 -25.33
C PRO A 219 1.91 -9.98 -25.72
N GLU A 220 2.65 -10.28 -26.78
CA GLU A 220 2.99 -11.66 -27.14
C GLU A 220 4.24 -12.10 -26.36
N CYS A 221 4.17 -13.23 -25.67
CA CYS A 221 5.30 -13.75 -24.91
C CYS A 221 6.49 -14.10 -25.82
N SER A 222 7.70 -13.72 -25.42
CA SER A 222 8.94 -14.00 -26.17
C SER A 222 9.65 -15.29 -25.72
N LEU A 223 9.27 -15.84 -24.57
CA LEU A 223 9.89 -17.03 -24.00
C LEU A 223 9.21 -18.31 -24.52
N ARG A 224 10.01 -19.37 -24.70
CA ARG A 224 9.49 -20.71 -24.99
C ARG A 224 8.66 -21.23 -23.81
N VAL A 225 7.71 -22.12 -24.09
CA VAL A 225 6.78 -22.66 -23.08
C VAL A 225 7.54 -23.29 -21.91
N GLU A 226 8.60 -24.05 -22.18
CA GLU A 226 9.39 -24.71 -21.14
C GLU A 226 10.12 -23.71 -20.23
N THR A 227 10.55 -22.57 -20.81
CA THR A 227 11.16 -21.48 -20.05
C THR A 227 10.13 -20.73 -19.21
N GLN A 228 8.89 -20.59 -19.72
CA GLN A 228 7.78 -20.04 -18.94
C GLN A 228 7.41 -20.96 -17.77
N ASP A 229 7.36 -22.27 -17.98
CA ASP A 229 7.09 -23.25 -16.92
C ASP A 229 8.14 -23.16 -15.80
N ALA A 230 9.43 -23.17 -16.17
CA ALA A 230 10.52 -23.00 -15.21
C ALA A 230 10.44 -21.65 -14.47
N LEU A 231 10.14 -20.56 -15.18
CA LEU A 231 9.95 -19.24 -14.57
C LEU A 231 8.81 -19.25 -13.56
N LEU A 232 7.69 -19.89 -13.88
CA LEU A 232 6.53 -20.00 -12.98
C LEU A 232 6.86 -20.82 -11.74
N GLU A 233 7.62 -21.91 -11.88
CA GLU A 233 8.11 -22.68 -10.72
C GLU A 233 8.99 -21.82 -9.79
N GLN A 234 9.94 -21.06 -10.36
CA GLN A 234 10.77 -20.14 -9.57
C GLN A 234 9.95 -19.01 -8.96
N LEU A 235 8.90 -18.54 -9.65
CA LEU A 235 7.97 -17.55 -9.12
C LEU A 235 7.17 -18.08 -7.92
N CYS A 236 6.69 -19.33 -7.99
CA CYS A 236 6.05 -20.02 -6.86
C CYS A 236 6.98 -20.07 -5.64
N LEU A 237 8.25 -20.41 -5.85
CA LEU A 237 9.28 -20.43 -4.80
C LEU A 237 9.56 -19.02 -4.23
N ALA A 238 9.73 -18.01 -5.10
CA ALA A 238 10.06 -16.65 -4.68
C ALA A 238 8.93 -15.98 -3.87
N THR A 239 7.69 -16.29 -4.22
CA THR A 239 6.49 -15.70 -3.60
C THR A 239 5.90 -16.55 -2.47
N CYS A 240 6.34 -17.80 -2.33
CA CYS A 240 5.70 -18.82 -1.49
C CYS A 240 4.19 -18.88 -1.74
N SER A 241 3.80 -19.03 -3.01
CA SER A 241 2.40 -19.07 -3.47
C SER A 241 2.27 -20.09 -4.61
N ASP A 242 1.04 -20.52 -4.87
CA ASP A 242 0.72 -21.43 -5.97
C ASP A 242 0.14 -20.70 -7.19
N MET A 243 -0.10 -21.45 -8.26
CA MET A 243 -0.62 -20.92 -9.51
C MET A 243 -2.03 -20.32 -9.36
N GLU A 244 -2.88 -20.93 -8.53
CA GLU A 244 -4.25 -20.43 -8.34
C GLU A 244 -4.24 -19.09 -7.61
N ALA A 245 -3.35 -18.92 -6.62
CA ALA A 245 -3.13 -17.62 -5.98
C ALA A 245 -2.66 -16.55 -6.98
N PHE A 246 -1.82 -16.91 -7.96
CA PHE A 246 -1.41 -15.97 -9.02
C PHE A 246 -2.56 -15.56 -9.91
N LYS A 247 -3.37 -16.52 -10.37
CA LYS A 247 -4.52 -16.26 -11.23
C LYS A 247 -5.54 -15.36 -10.54
N LEU A 248 -5.91 -15.68 -9.29
CA LEU A 248 -6.85 -14.88 -8.51
C LEU A 248 -6.31 -13.48 -8.20
N ALA A 249 -5.06 -13.37 -7.76
CA ALA A 249 -4.45 -12.07 -7.48
C ALA A 249 -4.39 -11.17 -8.72
N THR A 250 -4.08 -11.77 -9.88
CA THR A 250 -4.04 -11.06 -11.15
C THR A 250 -5.42 -10.60 -11.57
N LEU A 251 -6.44 -11.45 -11.44
CA LEU A 251 -7.83 -11.08 -11.68
C LEU A 251 -8.26 -9.90 -10.81
N SER A 252 -8.02 -9.96 -9.50
CA SER A 252 -8.41 -8.90 -8.56
C SER A 252 -7.79 -7.54 -8.93
N VAL A 253 -6.54 -7.54 -9.39
CA VAL A 253 -5.86 -6.31 -9.85
C VAL A 253 -6.47 -5.75 -11.14
N LEU A 254 -6.87 -6.63 -12.07
CA LEU A 254 -7.47 -6.21 -13.34
C LEU A 254 -8.91 -5.71 -13.16
N GLU A 255 -9.70 -6.37 -12.31
CA GLU A 255 -11.07 -5.96 -11.99
C GLU A 255 -11.12 -4.67 -11.17
N GLY A 256 -10.15 -4.47 -10.27
CA GLY A 256 -10.07 -3.30 -9.41
C GLY A 256 -9.87 -1.95 -10.14
N GLY A 257 -9.69 -1.94 -11.47
CA GLY A 257 -9.55 -0.71 -12.25
C GLY A 257 -8.30 0.10 -11.92
N ALA A 258 -7.38 -0.48 -11.15
CA ALA A 258 -6.18 0.16 -10.64
C ALA A 258 -5.08 0.39 -11.69
N LEU A 259 -5.34 0.02 -12.94
CA LEU A 259 -4.49 0.30 -14.10
C LEU A 259 -4.97 1.55 -14.85
N GLY A 260 -5.63 2.47 -14.14
CA GLY A 260 -6.13 3.74 -14.64
C GLY A 260 -5.14 4.42 -15.58
N HIS A 261 -5.62 4.73 -16.79
CA HIS A 261 -4.88 5.27 -17.94
C HIS A 261 -4.01 6.50 -17.61
N GLY A 262 -2.80 6.26 -17.10
CA GLY A 262 -1.79 7.27 -16.81
C GLY A 262 -0.46 6.94 -17.47
N ALA A 263 -0.24 7.52 -18.64
CA ALA A 263 1.05 7.81 -19.31
C ALA A 263 2.13 6.71 -19.33
N ALA A 264 2.36 6.14 -20.52
CA ALA A 264 3.56 5.36 -20.81
C ALA A 264 4.85 6.20 -20.62
N PRO A 265 5.84 5.75 -19.82
CA PRO A 265 7.18 6.29 -19.90
C PRO A 265 7.83 5.72 -21.17
N GLY A 266 7.91 6.56 -22.21
CA GLY A 266 8.57 6.20 -23.46
C GLY A 266 10.05 5.89 -23.26
N ALA A 267 10.47 4.71 -23.73
CA ALA A 267 11.70 4.49 -24.49
C ALA A 267 11.73 3.03 -24.98
N PRO A 268 11.98 2.77 -26.28
CA PRO A 268 12.26 1.42 -26.76
C PRO A 268 13.69 1.03 -26.35
N ILE A 269 13.85 -0.11 -25.69
CA ILE A 269 15.15 -0.78 -25.60
C ILE A 269 15.36 -1.47 -26.94
N GLY A 270 16.32 -0.96 -27.71
CA GLY A 270 16.71 -1.49 -29.01
C GLY A 270 17.31 -2.90 -28.90
N ALA A 271 17.10 -3.65 -29.99
CA ALA A 271 17.62 -4.99 -30.25
C ALA A 271 19.15 -5.08 -30.22
#